data_AF-A0A2S0MDF0-F1
#
_entry.id   AF-A0A2S0MDF0-F1
#
_cell.length_a   1.000
_cell.length_b   1.000
_cell.length_c   1.000
_cell.angle_alpha   90.00
_cell.angle_beta   90.00
_cell.angle_gamma   90.00
#
_symmetry.space_group_name_H-M   'P 1'
#
loop_
_entity.id
_entity.type
_entity.pdbx_description
1 polymer ?
#
loop_
_entity_poly.entity_id
_entity_poly.type
_entity_poly.pdbx_seq_one_letter_code
_entity_poly.pdbx_strand_id
1 'polypeptide(L)'
;MPPALKPFAVAVQAISRRLVGQRTASKADLTRIRSAMLERVLDCELKTVRRIRVQLAGASSAVQLWLLRSEVYQAVSEQFGQAEAAARIESLQPLFEGFLPAKQLRAA
;
A
#
# COMPACT_ATOMS: atom_id res chain seq x y z
N MET A 1 -12.16 29.84 -38.39
CA MET A 1 -11.11 29.91 -37.36
C MET A 1 -11.71 29.48 -36.02
N PRO A 2 -11.34 28.33 -35.44
CA PRO A 2 -11.68 28.00 -34.07
C PRO A 2 -10.54 28.35 -33.09
N PRO A 3 -10.84 28.69 -31.82
CA PRO A 3 -9.87 29.21 -30.87
C PRO A 3 -9.04 28.10 -30.21
N ALA A 4 -7.74 28.36 -30.06
CA ALA A 4 -6.82 27.53 -29.29
C ALA A 4 -7.05 27.74 -27.79
N LEU A 5 -7.58 26.72 -27.11
CA LEU A 5 -7.57 26.63 -25.65
C LEU A 5 -6.38 25.75 -25.23
N LYS A 6 -5.35 26.37 -24.67
CA LYS A 6 -4.37 25.72 -23.78
C LYS A 6 -4.08 26.70 -22.64
N PRO A 7 -4.48 26.37 -21.40
CA PRO A 7 -3.46 26.35 -20.35
C PRO A 7 -3.79 25.32 -19.25
N PHE A 8 -3.59 24.03 -19.51
CA PHE A 8 -3.62 23.02 -18.44
C PHE A 8 -2.33 22.20 -18.31
N ALA A 9 -1.43 22.28 -19.30
CA ALA A 9 -0.23 21.45 -19.31
C ALA A 9 0.92 21.97 -18.42
N VAL A 10 0.88 23.23 -17.95
CA VAL A 10 2.03 23.84 -17.23
C VAL A 10 1.87 23.75 -15.70
N ALA A 11 0.66 23.54 -15.18
CA ALA A 11 0.43 23.45 -13.74
C ALA A 11 0.82 22.08 -13.11
N VAL A 12 1.03 21.04 -13.93
CA VAL A 12 1.36 19.69 -13.43
C VAL A 12 2.85 19.58 -13.05
N GLN A 13 3.72 20.46 -13.55
CA GLN A 13 5.18 20.32 -13.42
C GLN A 13 5.78 21.07 -12.21
N ALA A 14 5.03 21.98 -11.58
CA ALA A 14 5.50 22.78 -10.45
C ALA A 14 5.14 22.17 -9.07
N ILE A 15 4.17 21.25 -9.01
CA ILE A 15 3.82 20.52 -7.78
C ILE A 15 4.81 19.36 -7.53
N SER A 16 5.53 18.93 -8.56
CA SER A 16 6.48 17.81 -8.51
C SER A 16 7.72 18.08 -7.63
N ARG A 17 8.01 19.35 -7.31
CA ARG A 17 9.25 19.74 -6.62
C ARG A 17 9.09 20.10 -5.13
N ARG A 18 7.86 20.12 -4.61
CA ARG A 18 7.59 20.37 -3.17
C ARG A 18 7.16 19.12 -2.38
N LEU A 19 7.12 17.96 -3.02
CA LEU A 19 7.02 16.65 -2.37
C LEU A 19 8.42 16.01 -2.31
N VAL A 20 9.31 16.63 -1.54
CA VAL A 20 10.62 16.03 -1.23
C VAL A 20 10.36 14.74 -0.45
N GLY A 21 10.37 13.58 -1.11
CA GLY A 21 10.45 12.28 -0.45
C GLY A 21 9.46 11.18 -0.84
N GLN A 22 8.54 11.40 -1.79
CA GLN A 22 7.67 10.32 -2.28
C GLN A 22 8.11 9.81 -3.65
N ARG A 23 8.77 8.65 -3.66
CA ARG A 23 9.06 7.91 -4.89
C ARG A 23 7.84 7.08 -5.30
N THR A 24 7.60 6.96 -6.59
CA THR A 24 6.63 5.97 -7.10
C THR A 24 7.25 4.58 -6.98
N ALA A 25 6.50 3.61 -6.43
CA ALA A 25 6.95 2.24 -6.33
C ALA A 25 7.12 1.61 -7.72
N SER A 26 8.29 1.04 -7.99
CA SER A 26 8.52 0.25 -9.19
C SER A 26 7.75 -1.07 -9.14
N LYS A 27 7.65 -1.79 -10.27
CA LYS A 27 7.06 -3.14 -10.28
C LYS A 27 7.77 -4.08 -9.31
N ALA A 28 9.09 -3.98 -9.18
CA ALA A 28 9.88 -4.79 -8.26
C ALA A 28 9.54 -4.48 -6.78
N ASP A 29 9.40 -3.19 -6.45
CA ASP A 29 8.99 -2.77 -5.11
C ASP A 29 7.60 -3.30 -4.77
N LEU A 30 6.64 -3.18 -5.70
CA LEU A 30 5.28 -3.69 -5.50
C LEU A 30 5.26 -5.20 -5.32
N THR A 31 6.05 -5.95 -6.11
CA THR A 31 6.18 -7.40 -5.94
C THR A 31 6.76 -7.75 -4.57
N ARG A 32 7.80 -7.04 -4.12
CA ARG A 32 8.38 -7.25 -2.79
C ARG A 32 7.37 -7.00 -1.66
N ILE A 33 6.64 -5.89 -1.73
CA ILE A 33 5.61 -5.54 -0.73
C ILE A 33 4.50 -6.60 -0.73
N ARG A 34 4.00 -7.02 -1.92
CA ARG A 34 2.99 -8.08 -2.02
C ARG A 34 3.44 -9.37 -1.37
N SER A 35 4.65 -9.83 -1.66
CA SER A 35 5.20 -11.05 -1.05
C SER A 35 5.26 -10.94 0.47
N ALA A 36 5.77 -9.83 1.00
CA ALA A 36 5.83 -9.62 2.46
C ALA A 36 4.44 -9.60 3.11
N MET A 37 3.44 -8.99 2.46
CA MET A 37 2.06 -9.00 2.95
C MET A 37 1.44 -10.41 2.91
N LEU A 38 1.70 -11.18 1.85
CA LEU A 38 1.22 -12.56 1.73
C LEU A 38 1.79 -13.46 2.82
N GLU A 39 3.07 -13.29 3.15
CA GLU A 39 3.73 -14.04 4.23
C GLU A 39 3.05 -13.85 5.59
N ARG A 40 2.44 -12.68 5.86
CA ARG A 40 1.74 -12.42 7.12
C ARG A 40 0.43 -13.19 7.26
N VAL A 41 -0.06 -13.79 6.17
CA VAL A 41 -1.33 -14.54 6.13
C VAL A 41 -1.15 -15.96 5.55
N LEU A 42 0.08 -16.50 5.53
CA LEU A 42 0.33 -17.84 5.00
C LEU A 42 -0.28 -18.94 5.87
N ASP A 43 -0.19 -18.76 7.18
CA ASP A 43 -0.70 -19.62 8.26
C ASP A 43 -2.16 -19.34 8.63
N CYS A 44 -2.77 -18.32 8.01
CA CYS A 44 -4.19 -18.08 8.16
C CYS A 44 -5.00 -19.10 7.32
N GLU A 45 -5.89 -19.87 7.93
CA GLU A 45 -6.68 -20.92 7.26
C GLU A 45 -8.08 -20.46 6.82
N LEU A 46 -8.41 -19.19 7.09
CA LEU A 46 -9.73 -18.63 6.86
C LEU A 46 -10.04 -18.44 5.36
N LYS A 47 -11.31 -18.65 4.97
CA LYS A 47 -11.81 -18.31 3.61
C LYS A 47 -11.48 -16.85 3.22
N THR A 48 -11.42 -15.95 4.19
CA THR A 48 -11.05 -14.54 4.06
C THR A 48 -9.66 -14.35 3.44
N VAL A 49 -8.72 -15.25 3.74
CA VAL A 49 -7.33 -15.20 3.23
C VAL A 49 -7.28 -15.38 1.72
N ARG A 50 -8.13 -16.25 1.17
CA ARG A 50 -8.20 -16.45 -0.28
C ARG A 50 -8.56 -15.14 -1.01
N ARG A 51 -9.51 -14.38 -0.47
CA ARG A 51 -9.90 -13.07 -1.00
C ARG A 51 -8.74 -12.07 -0.90
N ILE A 52 -8.10 -11.99 0.27
CA ILE A 52 -6.95 -11.10 0.51
C ILE A 52 -5.82 -11.40 -0.48
N ARG A 53 -5.50 -12.68 -0.70
CA ARG A 53 -4.47 -13.10 -1.68
C ARG A 53 -4.76 -12.59 -3.09
N VAL A 54 -6.02 -12.66 -3.53
CA VAL A 54 -6.43 -12.14 -4.85
C VAL A 54 -6.32 -10.61 -4.91
N GLN A 55 -6.76 -9.91 -3.85
CA GLN A 55 -6.66 -8.45 -3.79
C GLN A 55 -5.21 -7.96 -3.78
N LEU A 56 -4.33 -8.63 -3.04
CA LEU A 56 -2.89 -8.34 -3.02
C LEU A 56 -2.26 -8.53 -4.40
N ALA A 57 -2.61 -9.60 -5.11
CA ALA A 57 -2.12 -9.85 -6.46
C ALA A 57 -2.57 -8.76 -7.47
N GLY A 58 -3.80 -8.24 -7.31
CA GLY A 58 -4.37 -7.21 -8.18
C GLY A 58 -3.94 -5.78 -7.86
N ALA A 59 -3.39 -5.51 -6.68
CA ALA A 59 -3.02 -4.16 -6.26
C ALA A 59 -1.85 -3.61 -7.12
N SER A 60 -2.03 -2.43 -7.70
CA SER A 60 -1.11 -1.80 -8.65
C SER A 60 -0.33 -0.62 -8.09
N SER A 61 -0.51 -0.28 -6.82
CA SER A 61 0.23 0.80 -6.15
C SER A 61 0.50 0.50 -4.68
N ALA A 62 1.52 1.16 -4.11
CA ALA A 62 1.84 1.06 -2.68
C ALA A 62 0.70 1.58 -1.80
N VAL A 63 -0.07 2.57 -2.26
CA VAL A 63 -1.27 3.06 -1.55
C VAL A 63 -2.34 1.98 -1.46
N GLN A 64 -2.62 1.27 -2.56
CA GLN A 64 -3.60 0.17 -2.55
C GLN A 64 -3.16 -0.96 -1.62
N LEU A 65 -1.87 -1.31 -1.65
CA LEU A 65 -1.30 -2.31 -0.73
C LEU A 65 -1.42 -1.86 0.73
N TRP A 66 -1.20 -0.59 1.04
CA TRP A 66 -1.36 -0.05 2.39
C TRP A 66 -2.82 -0.10 2.89
N LEU A 67 -3.79 0.13 2.01
CA LEU A 67 -5.20 -0.02 2.36
C LEU A 67 -5.54 -1.48 2.70
N LEU A 68 -4.97 -2.44 1.95
CA LEU A 68 -5.15 -3.87 2.21
C LEU A 68 -4.50 -4.34 3.52
N ARG A 69 -3.63 -3.54 4.15
CA ARG A 69 -3.07 -3.87 5.48
C ARG A 69 -4.16 -4.09 6.53
N SER A 70 -5.31 -3.40 6.42
CA SER A 70 -6.41 -3.51 7.38
C SER A 70 -7.14 -4.85 7.24
N GLU A 71 -7.30 -5.36 6.02
CA GLU A 71 -7.84 -6.69 5.77
C GLU A 71 -6.88 -7.78 6.28
N VAL A 72 -5.57 -7.59 6.07
CA VAL A 72 -4.54 -8.48 6.64
C VAL A 72 -4.61 -8.47 8.17
N TYR A 73 -4.69 -7.28 8.78
CA TYR A 73 -4.82 -7.13 10.23
C TYR A 73 -6.05 -7.88 10.75
N GLN A 74 -7.20 -7.71 10.11
CA GLN A 74 -8.44 -8.37 10.52
C GLN A 74 -8.32 -9.90 10.42
N ALA A 75 -7.81 -10.42 9.29
CA ALA A 75 -7.66 -11.86 9.10
C ALA A 75 -6.70 -12.49 10.12
N VAL A 76 -5.59 -11.82 10.44
CA VAL A 76 -4.67 -12.28 11.49
C VAL A 76 -5.31 -12.16 12.87
N SER A 77 -6.01 -11.05 13.15
CA SER A 77 -6.66 -10.82 14.44
C SER A 77 -7.73 -11.86 14.75
N GLU A 78 -8.50 -12.26 13.75
CA GLU A 78 -9.56 -13.27 13.89
C GLU A 78 -9.00 -14.64 14.30
N GLN A 79 -7.77 -14.98 13.88
CA GLN A 79 -7.19 -16.29 14.11
C GLN A 79 -6.15 -16.32 15.26
N PHE A 80 -5.35 -15.28 15.38
CA PHE A 80 -4.19 -15.22 16.30
C PHE A 80 -4.30 -14.09 17.33
N GLY A 81 -5.36 -13.28 17.27
CA GLY A 81 -5.58 -12.15 18.17
C GLY A 81 -4.90 -10.85 17.73
N GLN A 82 -5.33 -9.76 18.35
CA GLN A 82 -4.94 -8.40 17.95
C GLN A 82 -3.44 -8.09 18.16
N ALA A 83 -2.81 -8.69 19.18
CA ALA A 83 -1.40 -8.46 19.47
C ALA A 83 -0.51 -9.01 18.35
N GLU A 84 -0.78 -10.23 17.88
CA GLU A 84 -0.06 -10.85 16.76
C GLU A 84 -0.32 -10.08 15.45
N ALA A 85 -1.56 -9.64 15.22
CA ALA A 85 -1.91 -8.83 14.07
C ALA A 85 -1.16 -7.50 14.04
N ALA A 86 -1.08 -6.80 15.18
CA ALA A 86 -0.32 -5.56 15.30
C ALA A 86 1.16 -5.79 14.99
N ALA A 87 1.79 -6.77 15.62
CA ALA A 87 3.21 -7.11 15.39
C ALA A 87 3.49 -7.41 13.91
N ARG A 88 2.62 -8.17 13.24
CA ARG A 88 2.75 -8.48 11.81
C ARG A 88 2.61 -7.24 10.92
N ILE A 89 1.66 -6.34 11.21
CA ILE A 89 1.47 -5.11 10.43
C ILE A 89 2.60 -4.12 10.66
N GLU A 90 3.04 -3.94 11.90
CA GLU A 90 4.16 -3.06 12.25
C GLU A 90 5.44 -3.48 11.51
N SER A 91 5.69 -4.79 11.36
CA SER A 91 6.83 -5.31 10.59
C SER A 91 6.81 -4.91 9.10
N LEU A 92 5.64 -4.56 8.55
CA LEU A 92 5.49 -4.15 7.16
C LEU A 92 5.75 -2.66 6.94
N GLN A 93 5.65 -1.84 7.99
CA GLN A 93 5.73 -0.37 7.90
C GLN A 93 7.00 0.14 7.19
N PRO A 94 8.21 -0.41 7.45
CA PRO A 94 9.43 0.03 6.76
C PRO A 94 9.39 -0.18 5.23
N LEU A 95 8.60 -1.13 4.75
CA LEU A 95 8.48 -1.42 3.31
C LEU A 95 7.69 -0.35 2.55
N PHE A 96 6.91 0.47 3.27
CA PHE A 96 6.11 1.55 2.70
C PHE A 96 6.77 2.93 2.84
N GLU A 97 7.93 3.01 3.50
CA GLU A 97 8.69 4.25 3.65
C GLU A 97 9.13 4.81 2.30
N GLY A 98 8.96 6.12 2.15
CA GLY A 98 9.23 6.82 0.89
C GLY A 98 8.20 6.57 -0.21
N PHE A 99 7.22 5.69 -0.02
CA PHE A 99 6.09 5.50 -0.96
C PHE A 99 4.80 6.17 -0.48
N LEU A 100 4.67 6.38 0.84
CA LEU A 100 3.52 7.00 1.49
C LEU A 100 3.92 8.25 2.29
N PRO A 101 2.99 9.18 2.55
CA PRO A 101 3.27 10.32 3.42
C PRO A 101 3.45 9.81 4.85
N ALA A 102 4.38 10.40 5.60
CA ALA A 102 4.62 10.03 6.99
C ALA A 102 3.34 10.06 7.86
N LYS A 103 2.40 10.96 7.55
CA LYS A 103 1.08 11.02 8.21
C LYS A 103 0.23 9.75 7.98
N GLN A 104 0.32 9.13 6.81
CA GLN A 104 -0.42 7.90 6.50
C GLN A 104 0.23 6.65 7.10
N LEU A 105 1.56 6.66 7.28
CA LEU A 105 2.30 5.59 7.93
C LEU A 105 2.06 5.51 9.43
N ARG A 106 1.82 6.66 10.10
CA ARG A 106 1.59 6.75 11.55
C ARG A 106 0.17 6.41 12.01
N ALA A 107 -0.78 6.24 11.08
CA ALA A 107 -2.20 5.98 11.38
C ALA A 107 -2.54 4.48 11.36
N ALA A 108 -1.56 3.62 11.65
CA ALA A 108 -1.74 2.18 11.83
C ALA A 108 -1.83 1.89 13.33
#